data_AF-A0A7Y6LB13-F1
#
_entry.id   AF-A0A7Y6LB13-F1
#
_cell.length_a   1.000
_cell.length_b   1.000
_cell.length_c   1.000
_cell.angle_alpha   90.00
_cell.angle_beta   90.00
_cell.angle_gamma   90.00
#
_symmetry.space_group_name_H-M   'P 1'
#
loop_
_entity.id
_entity.type
_entity.pdbx_description
1 polymer ?
#
loop_
_entity_poly.entity_id
_entity_poly.type
_entity_poly.pdbx_seq_one_letter_code
_entity_poly.pdbx_strand_id
1 'polypeptide(L)'
;KRRKAHFAQLDAQREEARRTKERLVAEAEALSGSTDWGPTAARYRELMADWKAAGRAQREHEDDLWNRFRGAQDVFFAARSSVFAERDAEQTENLKLKEELAEEAEKLLPIGDLKSARAAFRTINERWEAIGHVPRDARPKVEGRMHTVERALQEAEEAEWRRTNPEARARAVGLTGQLQAAVDKLGAQIEQARAQGNSARADKLERELEGRQALLDQALKGLQEFGG
;
A
#
# COMPACT_ATOMS: atom_id res chain seq x y z
N LYS A 1 48.81 -47.72 -44.53
CA LYS A 1 48.73 -46.26 -44.73
C LYS A 1 47.36 -45.66 -44.30
N ARG A 2 46.20 -46.18 -44.76
CA ARG A 2 44.84 -45.69 -44.37
C ARG A 2 44.50 -45.70 -42.86
N ARG A 3 44.82 -46.78 -42.12
CA ARG A 3 44.56 -46.85 -40.65
C ARG A 3 45.27 -45.75 -39.85
N LYS A 4 46.55 -45.50 -40.13
CA LYS A 4 47.35 -44.46 -39.45
C LYS A 4 46.78 -43.06 -39.69
N ALA A 5 46.31 -42.77 -40.90
CA ALA A 5 45.67 -41.50 -41.23
C ALA A 5 44.33 -41.31 -40.51
N HIS A 6 43.51 -42.36 -40.40
CA HIS A 6 42.24 -42.32 -39.68
C HIS A 6 42.42 -42.07 -38.17
N PHE A 7 43.38 -42.73 -37.52
CA PHE A 7 43.68 -42.47 -36.10
C PHE A 7 44.23 -41.07 -35.88
N ALA A 8 45.13 -40.59 -36.75
CA ALA A 8 45.63 -39.22 -36.67
C ALA A 8 44.51 -38.17 -36.83
N GLN A 9 43.52 -38.42 -37.70
CA GLN A 9 42.36 -37.53 -37.87
C GLN A 9 41.45 -37.54 -36.64
N LEU A 10 41.19 -38.71 -36.04
CA LEU A 10 40.40 -38.82 -34.81
C LEU A 10 41.09 -38.15 -33.62
N ASP A 11 42.41 -38.27 -33.51
CA ASP A 11 43.18 -37.63 -32.45
C ASP A 11 43.17 -36.10 -32.60
N ALA A 12 43.28 -35.59 -33.83
CA ALA A 12 43.13 -34.16 -34.11
C ALA A 12 41.73 -33.64 -33.73
N GLN A 13 40.66 -34.37 -34.08
CA GLN A 13 39.28 -33.99 -33.71
C GLN A 13 39.05 -34.00 -32.19
N ARG A 14 39.61 -34.99 -31.48
CA ARG A 14 39.52 -35.06 -30.01
C ARG A 14 40.29 -33.93 -29.33
N GLU A 15 41.43 -33.55 -29.88
CA GLU A 15 42.23 -32.43 -29.39
C GLU A 15 41.53 -31.08 -29.61
N GLU A 16 40.89 -30.89 -30.76
CA GLU A 16 40.05 -29.70 -31.03
C GLU A 16 38.83 -29.64 -30.09
N ALA A 17 38.18 -30.77 -29.85
CA ALA A 17 37.10 -30.90 -28.88
C ALA A 17 37.57 -30.54 -27.47
N ARG A 18 38.75 -31.04 -27.06
CA ARG A 18 39.38 -30.75 -25.77
C ARG A 18 39.62 -29.24 -25.61
N ARG A 19 40.27 -28.59 -26.57
CA ARG A 19 40.54 -27.14 -26.54
C ARG A 19 39.27 -26.30 -26.49
N THR A 20 38.25 -26.70 -27.24
CA THR A 20 36.94 -26.04 -27.20
C THR A 20 36.34 -26.14 -25.80
N LYS A 21 36.34 -27.32 -25.21
CA LYS A 21 35.83 -27.55 -23.85
C LYS A 21 36.64 -26.83 -22.79
N GLU A 22 37.96 -26.77 -22.91
CA GLU A 22 38.81 -25.97 -22.01
C GLU A 22 38.41 -24.49 -22.00
N ARG A 23 38.12 -23.91 -23.17
CA ARG A 23 37.65 -22.53 -23.28
C ARG A 23 36.28 -22.36 -22.62
N LEU A 24 35.36 -23.31 -22.84
CA LEU A 24 34.03 -23.28 -22.22
C LEU A 24 34.09 -23.39 -20.69
N VAL A 25 34.99 -24.24 -20.17
CA VAL A 25 35.23 -24.40 -18.73
C VAL A 25 35.81 -23.13 -18.15
N ALA A 26 36.84 -22.55 -18.78
CA ALA A 26 37.46 -21.31 -18.29
C ALA A 26 36.44 -20.16 -18.24
N GLU A 27 35.54 -20.08 -19.22
CA GLU A 27 34.46 -19.10 -19.22
C GLU A 27 33.42 -19.37 -18.13
N ALA A 28 33.01 -20.63 -17.93
CA ALA A 28 32.14 -21.01 -16.82
C ALA A 28 32.75 -20.66 -15.46
N GLU A 29 34.02 -21.00 -15.24
CA GLU A 29 34.75 -20.67 -14.01
C GLU A 29 34.78 -19.16 -13.76
N ALA A 30 35.02 -18.35 -14.79
CA ALA A 30 34.98 -16.88 -14.69
C ALA A 30 33.59 -16.33 -14.34
N LEU A 31 32.52 -17.00 -14.76
CA LEU A 31 31.13 -16.61 -14.49
C LEU A 31 30.59 -17.13 -13.16
N SER A 32 31.27 -18.07 -12.50
CA SER A 32 30.79 -18.75 -11.28
C SER A 32 30.41 -17.80 -10.14
N GLY A 33 31.14 -16.69 -9.98
CA GLY A 33 30.89 -15.67 -8.95
C GLY A 33 30.03 -14.49 -9.39
N SER A 34 29.49 -14.49 -10.61
CA SER A 34 28.67 -13.39 -11.11
C SER A 34 27.36 -13.26 -10.35
N THR A 35 26.98 -12.03 -9.99
CA THR A 35 25.67 -11.70 -9.41
C THR A 35 24.68 -11.19 -10.44
N ASP A 36 25.07 -11.12 -11.72
CA ASP A 36 24.17 -10.77 -12.82
C ASP A 36 23.36 -12.00 -13.24
N TRP A 37 22.39 -12.36 -12.40
CA TRP A 37 21.74 -13.67 -12.41
C TRP A 37 21.06 -14.04 -13.73
N GLY A 38 20.40 -13.08 -14.39
CA GLY A 38 19.62 -13.32 -15.60
C GLY A 38 20.51 -13.63 -16.82
N PRO A 39 21.36 -12.67 -17.24
CA PRO A 39 22.33 -12.83 -18.30
C PRO A 39 23.30 -13.99 -18.07
N THR A 40 23.82 -14.15 -16.85
CA THR A 40 24.76 -15.25 -16.55
C THR A 40 24.09 -16.61 -16.63
N ALA A 41 22.84 -16.76 -16.14
CA ALA A 41 22.10 -18.00 -16.31
C ALA A 41 21.79 -18.31 -17.79
N ALA A 42 21.54 -17.29 -18.62
CA ALA A 42 21.42 -17.47 -20.06
C ALA A 42 22.73 -17.94 -20.69
N ARG A 43 23.85 -17.33 -20.28
CA ARG A 43 25.17 -17.73 -20.78
C ARG A 43 25.54 -19.16 -20.40
N TYR A 44 25.24 -19.61 -19.18
CA TYR A 44 25.43 -21.01 -18.80
C TYR A 44 24.62 -21.99 -19.65
N ARG A 45 23.42 -21.61 -20.13
CA ARG A 45 22.64 -22.45 -21.07
C ARG A 45 23.33 -22.54 -22.43
N GLU A 46 23.88 -21.43 -22.93
CA GLU A 46 24.66 -21.39 -24.18
C GLU A 46 25.93 -22.22 -24.06
N LEU A 47 26.71 -22.05 -22.97
CA LEU A 47 27.92 -22.83 -22.74
C LEU A 47 27.64 -24.34 -22.69
N MET A 48 26.50 -24.75 -22.12
CA MET A 48 26.08 -26.14 -22.12
C MET A 48 25.67 -26.63 -23.53
N ALA A 49 25.08 -25.77 -24.36
CA ALA A 49 24.80 -26.10 -25.75
C ALA A 49 26.10 -26.24 -26.57
N ASP A 50 27.03 -25.31 -26.42
CA ASP A 50 28.35 -25.33 -27.04
C ASP A 50 29.16 -26.56 -26.60
N TRP A 51 29.07 -26.94 -25.32
CA TRP A 51 29.70 -28.14 -24.79
C TRP A 51 29.21 -29.41 -25.49
N LYS A 52 27.89 -29.52 -25.71
CA LYS A 52 27.29 -30.65 -26.44
C LYS A 52 27.69 -30.66 -27.91
N ALA A 53 27.89 -29.49 -28.51
CA ALA A 53 28.30 -29.34 -29.90
C ALA A 53 29.79 -29.63 -30.14
N ALA A 54 30.65 -29.42 -29.13
CA ALA A 54 32.11 -29.52 -29.23
C ALA A 54 32.66 -30.95 -29.52
N GLY A 55 31.82 -31.98 -29.57
CA GLY A 55 32.27 -33.37 -29.77
C GLY A 55 32.81 -34.01 -28.49
N ARG A 56 33.63 -35.07 -28.60
CA ARG A 56 34.19 -35.80 -27.43
C ARG A 56 35.71 -35.67 -27.39
N ALA A 57 36.25 -35.33 -26.22
CA ALA A 57 37.68 -35.41 -25.96
C ALA A 57 38.09 -36.85 -25.59
N GLN A 58 39.38 -37.05 -25.29
CA GLN A 58 39.80 -38.29 -24.63
C GLN A 58 39.14 -38.39 -23.25
N ARG A 59 38.80 -39.62 -22.84
CA ARG A 59 37.95 -39.88 -21.66
C ARG A 59 38.45 -39.20 -20.39
N GLU A 60 39.75 -39.27 -20.12
CA GLU A 60 40.36 -38.68 -18.92
C GLU A 60 40.18 -37.16 -18.87
N HIS A 61 40.35 -36.47 -20.00
CA HIS A 61 40.14 -35.03 -20.09
C HIS A 61 38.66 -34.65 -20.09
N GLU A 62 37.81 -35.48 -20.69
CA GLU A 62 36.36 -35.25 -20.72
C GLU A 62 35.78 -35.21 -19.31
N ASP A 63 36.15 -36.19 -18.46
CA ASP A 63 35.65 -36.31 -17.10
C ASP A 63 36.13 -35.13 -16.22
N ASP A 64 37.42 -34.75 -16.30
CA ASP A 64 37.96 -33.60 -15.57
C ASP A 64 37.30 -32.28 -15.98
N LEU A 65 37.23 -32.00 -17.28
CA LEU A 65 36.63 -30.77 -17.80
C LEU A 65 35.15 -30.69 -17.45
N TRP A 66 34.43 -31.82 -17.47
CA TRP A 66 33.02 -31.86 -17.11
C TRP A 66 32.82 -31.56 -15.62
N ASN A 67 33.62 -32.16 -14.74
CA ASN A 67 33.55 -31.90 -13.31
C ASN A 67 33.83 -30.43 -12.99
N ARG A 68 34.80 -29.81 -13.66
CA ARG A 68 35.09 -28.37 -13.51
C ARG A 68 33.96 -27.49 -14.02
N PHE A 69 33.42 -27.79 -15.20
CA PHE A 69 32.26 -27.08 -15.76
C PHE A 69 31.06 -27.12 -14.81
N ARG A 70 30.75 -28.31 -14.29
CA ARG A 70 29.64 -28.52 -13.35
C ARG A 70 29.89 -27.84 -12.02
N GLY A 71 31.10 -27.94 -11.47
CA GLY A 71 31.46 -27.23 -10.24
C GLY A 71 31.26 -25.73 -10.35
N ALA A 72 31.70 -25.10 -11.44
CA ALA A 72 31.49 -23.68 -11.69
C ALA A 72 30.00 -23.32 -11.79
N GLN A 73 29.23 -24.14 -12.52
CA GLN A 73 27.78 -23.99 -12.63
C GLN A 73 27.08 -24.11 -11.27
N ASP A 74 27.45 -25.10 -10.47
CA ASP A 74 26.84 -25.37 -9.17
C ASP A 74 27.10 -24.22 -8.19
N VAL A 75 28.31 -23.66 -8.18
CA VAL A 75 28.63 -22.46 -7.38
C VAL A 75 27.69 -21.29 -7.72
N PHE A 76 27.53 -20.98 -9.01
CA PHE A 76 26.67 -19.89 -9.45
C PHE A 76 25.20 -20.13 -9.08
N PHE A 77 24.65 -21.31 -9.37
CA PHE A 77 23.24 -21.59 -9.11
C PHE A 77 22.92 -21.77 -7.62
N ALA A 78 23.86 -22.26 -6.82
CA ALA A 78 23.73 -22.30 -5.36
C ALA A 78 23.67 -20.89 -4.77
N ALA A 79 24.59 -20.01 -5.15
CA ALA A 79 24.59 -18.61 -4.71
C ALA A 79 23.30 -17.89 -5.12
N ARG A 80 22.88 -18.05 -6.38
CA ARG A 80 21.62 -17.52 -6.89
C ARG A 80 20.45 -18.01 -6.04
N SER A 81 20.35 -19.33 -5.84
CA SER A 81 19.25 -19.94 -5.08
C SER A 81 19.20 -19.46 -3.63
N SER A 82 20.35 -19.29 -2.96
CA SER A 82 20.40 -18.76 -1.59
C SER A 82 19.80 -17.37 -1.50
N VAL A 83 20.22 -16.46 -2.39
CA VAL A 83 19.74 -15.07 -2.41
C VAL A 83 18.23 -15.00 -2.64
N PHE A 84 17.70 -15.79 -3.58
CA PHE A 84 16.25 -15.83 -3.81
C PHE A 84 15.49 -16.45 -2.63
N ALA A 85 16.02 -17.52 -2.02
CA ALA A 85 15.41 -18.16 -0.86
C ALA A 85 15.38 -17.23 0.36
N GLU A 86 16.46 -16.50 0.62
CA GLU A 86 16.53 -15.50 1.70
C GLU A 86 15.51 -14.38 1.48
N ARG A 87 15.42 -13.85 0.25
CA ARG A 87 14.43 -12.82 -0.10
C ARG A 87 13.00 -13.33 0.05
N ASP A 88 12.72 -14.55 -0.39
CA ASP A 88 11.38 -15.11 -0.31
C ASP A 88 11.00 -15.44 1.13
N ALA A 89 11.96 -15.85 1.97
CA ALA A 89 11.76 -16.02 3.41
C ALA A 89 11.49 -14.69 4.12
N GLU A 90 12.27 -13.64 3.81
CA GLU A 90 12.05 -12.29 4.33
C GLU A 90 10.66 -11.76 3.94
N GLN A 91 10.27 -11.90 2.67
CA GLN A 91 8.95 -11.48 2.20
C GLN A 91 7.82 -12.26 2.89
N THR A 92 8.02 -13.55 3.14
CA THR A 92 7.03 -14.37 3.87
C THR A 92 6.84 -13.89 5.30
N GLU A 93 7.93 -13.56 6.01
CA GLU A 93 7.84 -13.02 7.36
C GLU A 93 7.21 -11.61 7.36
N ASN A 94 7.60 -10.75 6.42
CA ASN A 94 6.99 -9.44 6.23
C ASN A 94 5.48 -9.55 5.99
N LEU A 95 5.04 -10.52 5.20
CA LEU A 95 3.61 -10.75 4.95
C LEU A 95 2.88 -11.08 6.24
N LYS A 96 3.42 -12.00 7.05
CA LYS A 96 2.83 -12.36 8.34
C LYS A 96 2.69 -11.14 9.27
N LEU A 97 3.75 -10.34 9.39
CA LEU A 97 3.72 -9.12 10.21
C LEU A 97 2.70 -8.10 9.70
N LYS A 98 2.59 -7.92 8.38
CA LYS A 98 1.57 -7.05 7.79
C LYS A 98 0.16 -7.60 8.00
N GLU A 99 -0.05 -8.91 7.92
CA GLU A 99 -1.34 -9.53 8.21
C GLU A 99 -1.77 -9.30 9.68
N GLU A 100 -0.84 -9.41 10.63
CA GLU A 100 -1.09 -9.10 12.04
C GLU A 100 -1.48 -7.63 12.26
N LEU A 101 -0.79 -6.69 11.60
CA LEU A 101 -1.13 -5.27 11.66
C LEU A 101 -2.47 -4.96 11.00
N ALA A 102 -2.80 -5.63 9.89
CA ALA A 102 -4.11 -5.48 9.26
C ALA A 102 -5.23 -5.98 10.18
N GLU A 103 -5.03 -7.10 10.88
CA GLU A 103 -5.97 -7.58 11.91
C GLU A 103 -6.10 -6.60 13.08
N GLU A 104 -4.99 -5.97 13.50
CA GLU A 104 -5.00 -4.92 14.53
C GLU A 104 -5.81 -3.70 14.06
N ALA A 105 -5.62 -3.27 12.81
CA ALA A 105 -6.35 -2.15 12.21
C ALA A 105 -7.85 -2.44 12.07
N GLU A 106 -8.22 -3.66 11.67
CA GLU A 106 -9.61 -4.07 11.51
C GLU A 106 -10.41 -4.02 12.82
N LYS A 107 -9.75 -4.20 13.98
CA LYS A 107 -10.38 -4.05 15.31
C LYS A 107 -10.81 -2.62 15.62
N LEU A 108 -10.33 -1.62 14.86
CA LEU A 108 -10.81 -0.24 14.98
C LEU A 108 -12.24 -0.09 14.42
N LEU A 109 -12.71 -1.06 13.64
CA LEU A 109 -14.05 -1.06 13.05
C LEU A 109 -15.08 -1.72 13.98
N PRO A 110 -16.31 -1.18 14.06
CA PRO A 110 -16.75 0.11 13.51
C PRO A 110 -16.16 1.30 14.28
N ILE A 111 -15.98 2.45 13.61
CA ILE A 111 -15.39 3.65 14.22
C ILE A 111 -16.36 4.25 15.25
N GLY A 112 -16.01 4.12 16.53
CA GLY A 112 -16.73 4.75 17.65
C GLY A 112 -16.13 6.11 18.00
N ASP A 113 -14.97 6.12 18.67
CA ASP A 113 -14.20 7.34 18.97
C ASP A 113 -13.21 7.62 17.82
N LEU A 114 -13.53 8.60 16.97
CA LEU A 114 -12.71 8.98 15.82
C LEU A 114 -11.29 9.39 16.24
N LYS A 115 -11.15 10.16 17.33
CA LYS A 115 -9.85 10.70 17.74
C LYS A 115 -8.91 9.57 18.15
N SER A 116 -9.41 8.64 18.97
CA SER A 116 -8.63 7.48 19.41
C SER A 116 -8.36 6.51 18.27
N ALA A 117 -9.34 6.27 17.39
CA ALA A 117 -9.17 5.39 16.24
C ALA A 117 -8.12 5.92 15.25
N ARG A 118 -8.09 7.24 14.98
CA ARG A 118 -7.04 7.86 14.16
C ARG A 118 -5.64 7.75 14.77
N ALA A 119 -5.53 7.96 16.09
CA ALA A 119 -4.25 7.84 16.79
C ALA A 119 -3.72 6.39 16.75
N ALA A 120 -4.59 5.41 16.97
CA ALA A 120 -4.25 4.00 16.86
C ALA A 120 -3.85 3.62 15.43
N PHE A 121 -4.67 3.99 14.43
CA PHE A 121 -4.38 3.70 13.02
C PHE A 121 -3.06 4.32 12.56
N ARG A 122 -2.75 5.55 12.99
CA ARG A 122 -1.44 6.17 12.71
C ARG A 122 -0.28 5.32 13.22
N THR A 123 -0.37 4.83 14.45
CA THR A 123 0.67 3.99 15.06
C THR A 123 0.83 2.66 14.32
N ILE A 124 -0.29 2.05 13.92
CA ILE A 124 -0.28 0.84 13.09
C ILE A 124 0.34 1.13 11.73
N ASN A 125 0.00 2.25 11.10
CA ASN A 125 0.52 2.63 9.79
C ASN A 125 2.03 2.90 9.84
N GLU A 126 2.54 3.53 10.91
CA GLU A 126 3.98 3.71 11.11
C GLU A 126 4.71 2.35 11.20
N ARG A 127 4.15 1.36 11.92
CA ARG A 127 4.68 -0.01 11.96
C ARG A 127 4.55 -0.73 10.62
N TRP A 128 3.48 -0.47 9.87
CA TRP A 128 3.22 -1.07 8.57
C TRP A 128 4.24 -0.61 7.51
N GLU A 129 4.54 0.67 7.48
CA GLU A 129 5.53 1.26 6.56
C GLU A 129 6.97 0.87 6.92
N ALA A 130 7.23 0.55 8.20
CA ALA A 130 8.52 0.03 8.63
C ALA A 130 8.78 -1.41 8.15
N ILE A 131 7.73 -2.17 7.81
CA ILE A 131 7.87 -3.52 7.27
C ILE A 131 8.17 -3.45 5.78
N GLY A 132 9.16 -4.24 5.36
CA GLY A 132 9.59 -4.35 3.97
C GLY A 132 8.55 -4.92 3.02
N HIS A 133 9.02 -5.35 1.85
CA HIS A 133 8.15 -5.87 0.81
C HIS A 133 7.56 -7.24 1.19
N VAL A 134 6.36 -7.50 0.68
CA VAL A 134 5.64 -8.79 0.77
C VAL A 134 5.61 -9.46 -0.61
N PRO A 135 5.25 -10.75 -0.70
CA PRO A 135 5.09 -11.44 -1.97
C PRO A 135 4.11 -10.68 -2.88
N ARG A 136 4.48 -10.56 -4.17
CA ARG A 136 3.76 -9.72 -5.13
C ARG A 136 2.28 -10.09 -5.29
N ASP A 137 1.99 -11.38 -5.19
CA ASP A 137 0.66 -11.98 -5.27
C ASP A 137 -0.19 -11.73 -4.01
N ALA A 138 0.43 -11.68 -2.83
CA ALA A 138 -0.25 -11.39 -1.57
C ALA A 138 -0.50 -9.89 -1.34
N ARG A 139 0.33 -9.02 -1.94
CA ARG A 139 0.29 -7.57 -1.72
C ARG A 139 -1.09 -6.93 -1.86
N PRO A 140 -1.86 -7.15 -2.95
CA PRO A 140 -3.16 -6.49 -3.11
C PRO A 140 -4.17 -6.86 -2.02
N LYS A 141 -4.11 -8.10 -1.51
CA LYS A 141 -5.00 -8.59 -0.47
C LYS A 141 -4.73 -7.88 0.86
N VAL A 142 -3.46 -7.82 1.28
CA VAL A 142 -3.09 -7.23 2.57
C VAL A 142 -3.27 -5.71 2.57
N GLU A 143 -2.91 -5.02 1.47
CA GLU A 143 -3.13 -3.57 1.31
C GLU A 143 -4.62 -3.22 1.29
N GLY A 144 -5.47 -4.03 0.64
CA GLY A 144 -6.91 -3.81 0.59
C GLY A 144 -7.59 -3.82 1.96
N ARG A 145 -7.06 -4.60 2.92
CA ARG A 145 -7.53 -4.62 4.32
C ARG A 145 -7.26 -3.29 4.99
N MET A 146 -6.02 -2.78 4.91
CA MET A 146 -5.63 -1.48 5.43
C MET A 146 -6.45 -0.33 4.83
N HIS A 147 -6.60 -0.30 3.50
CA HIS A 147 -7.40 0.71 2.81
C HIS A 147 -8.89 0.70 3.19
N THR A 148 -9.42 -0.45 3.62
CA THR A 148 -10.81 -0.53 4.09
C THR A 148 -10.97 0.19 5.42
N VAL A 149 -10.02 0.01 6.34
CA VAL A 149 -9.99 0.73 7.63
C VAL A 149 -9.77 2.22 7.41
N GLU A 150 -8.82 2.58 6.55
CA GLU A 150 -8.52 3.97 6.17
C GLU A 150 -9.76 4.69 5.60
N ARG A 151 -10.48 4.05 4.67
CA ARG A 151 -11.72 4.59 4.11
C ARG A 151 -12.78 4.80 5.18
N ALA A 152 -12.98 3.84 6.08
CA ALA A 152 -13.94 3.98 7.17
C ALA A 152 -13.59 5.13 8.13
N LEU A 153 -12.31 5.35 8.41
CA LEU A 153 -11.83 6.50 9.18
C LEU A 153 -12.10 7.83 8.46
N GLN A 154 -11.84 7.89 7.16
CA GLN A 154 -12.12 9.07 6.34
C GLN A 154 -13.63 9.37 6.31
N GLU A 155 -14.47 8.37 6.09
CA GLU A 155 -15.92 8.52 6.09
C GLU A 155 -16.45 9.00 7.45
N ALA A 156 -15.90 8.48 8.56
CA ALA A 156 -16.24 8.93 9.91
C ALA A 156 -15.79 10.38 10.17
N GLU A 157 -14.59 10.78 9.71
CA GLU A 157 -14.10 12.16 9.78
C GLU A 157 -14.96 13.12 8.96
N GLU A 158 -15.33 12.74 7.74
CA GLU A 158 -16.22 13.54 6.90
C GLU A 158 -17.61 13.68 7.53
N ALA A 159 -18.14 12.61 8.15
CA ALA A 159 -19.41 12.65 8.86
C ALA A 159 -19.36 13.59 10.07
N GLU A 160 -18.28 13.54 10.86
CA GLU A 160 -18.06 14.45 11.99
C GLU A 160 -17.93 15.91 11.50
N TRP A 161 -17.11 16.16 10.48
CA TRP A 161 -16.96 17.48 9.88
C TRP A 161 -18.29 18.05 9.37
N ARG A 162 -19.10 17.22 8.70
CA ARG A 162 -20.44 17.59 8.21
C ARG A 162 -21.40 17.91 9.36
N ARG A 163 -21.38 17.15 10.46
CA ARG A 163 -22.17 17.45 11.68
C ARG A 163 -21.75 18.80 12.26
N THR A 164 -20.44 19.04 12.34
CA THR A 164 -19.89 20.28 12.88
C THR A 164 -19.80 21.42 11.87
N ASN A 165 -20.41 21.30 10.68
CA ASN A 165 -20.20 22.19 9.54
C ASN A 165 -20.26 23.67 9.96
N PRO A 166 -19.11 24.37 9.99
CA PRO A 166 -19.01 25.70 10.59
C PRO A 166 -19.88 26.73 9.88
N GLU A 167 -20.02 26.64 8.56
CA GLU A 167 -20.82 27.58 7.77
C GLU A 167 -22.33 27.34 7.94
N ALA A 168 -22.75 26.09 8.04
CA ALA A 168 -24.16 25.76 8.32
C ALA A 168 -24.54 26.23 9.72
N ARG A 169 -23.69 25.97 10.72
CA ARG A 169 -23.87 26.47 12.08
C ARG A 169 -23.82 28.00 12.13
N ALA A 170 -22.89 28.65 11.43
CA ALA A 170 -22.79 30.11 11.38
C ALA A 170 -24.03 30.76 10.74
N ARG A 171 -24.56 30.19 9.65
CA ARG A 171 -25.83 30.65 9.05
C ARG A 171 -27.00 30.48 10.01
N ALA A 172 -27.08 29.36 10.71
CA ALA A 172 -28.10 29.11 11.72
C ALA A 172 -28.02 30.13 12.88
N VAL A 173 -26.82 30.39 13.41
CA VAL A 173 -26.59 31.40 14.46
C VAL A 173 -26.99 32.80 13.98
N GLY A 174 -26.64 33.17 12.74
CA GLY A 174 -27.01 34.45 12.16
C GLY A 174 -28.53 34.64 12.03
N LEU A 175 -29.24 33.60 11.58
CA LEU A 175 -30.70 33.62 11.47
C LEU A 175 -31.38 33.74 12.84
N THR A 176 -30.91 32.98 13.83
CA THR A 176 -31.42 33.07 15.21
C THR A 176 -31.23 34.49 15.77
N GLY A 177 -30.07 35.12 15.53
CA GLY A 177 -29.83 36.50 15.94
C GLY A 177 -30.77 37.51 15.28
N GLN A 178 -31.08 37.33 14.00
CA GLN A 178 -32.06 38.18 13.29
C GLN A 178 -33.48 38.03 13.85
N LEU A 179 -33.88 36.80 14.18
CA LEU A 179 -35.19 36.52 14.79
C LEU A 179 -35.29 37.10 16.20
N GLN A 180 -34.24 36.99 17.01
CA GLN A 180 -34.19 37.61 18.34
C GLN A 180 -34.31 39.14 18.25
N ALA A 181 -33.55 39.78 17.35
CA ALA A 181 -33.65 41.23 17.16
C ALA A 181 -35.05 41.69 16.72
N ALA A 182 -35.75 40.88 15.92
CA ALA A 182 -37.13 41.15 15.53
C ALA A 182 -38.12 41.02 16.70
N VAL A 183 -37.96 39.99 17.53
CA VAL A 183 -38.71 39.78 18.77
C VAL A 183 -38.52 40.96 19.73
N ASP A 184 -37.28 41.36 19.99
CA ASP A 184 -36.96 42.47 20.90
C ASP A 184 -37.54 43.79 20.41
N LYS A 185 -37.46 44.05 19.10
CA LYS A 185 -38.03 45.23 18.47
C LYS A 185 -39.55 45.27 18.60
N LEU A 186 -40.24 44.15 18.36
CA LEU A 186 -41.68 44.04 18.51
C LEU A 186 -42.09 44.27 19.98
N GLY A 187 -41.36 43.69 20.93
CA GLY A 187 -41.54 43.93 22.37
C GLY A 187 -41.46 45.42 22.73
N ALA A 188 -40.42 46.12 22.26
CA ALA A 188 -40.28 47.56 22.51
C ALA A 188 -41.41 48.39 21.89
N GLN A 189 -41.90 48.01 20.70
CA GLN A 189 -43.02 48.67 20.04
C GLN A 189 -44.35 48.45 20.77
N ILE A 190 -44.56 47.27 21.35
CA ILE A 190 -45.74 46.96 22.18
C ILE A 190 -45.75 47.86 23.42
N GLU A 191 -44.63 47.95 24.15
CA GLU A 191 -44.50 48.81 25.32
C GLU A 191 -44.73 50.29 24.98
N GLN A 192 -44.19 50.76 23.86
CA GLN A 192 -44.42 52.13 23.40
C GLN A 192 -45.89 52.37 23.03
N ALA A 193 -46.56 51.43 22.35
CA ALA A 193 -47.97 51.54 21.99
C ALA A 193 -48.88 51.58 23.22
N ARG A 194 -48.57 50.75 24.24
CA ARG A 194 -49.26 50.75 25.55
C ARG A 194 -49.07 52.08 26.28
N ALA A 195 -47.86 52.60 26.34
CA ALA A 195 -47.56 53.90 26.97
C ALA A 195 -48.29 55.08 26.29
N GLN A 196 -48.57 54.97 24.99
CA GLN A 196 -49.33 55.95 24.21
C GLN A 196 -50.85 55.74 24.30
N GLY A 197 -51.34 54.75 25.06
CA GLY A 197 -52.75 54.43 25.20
C GLY A 197 -53.39 53.78 23.96
N ASN A 198 -52.58 53.29 23.01
CA ASN A 198 -53.07 52.67 21.78
C ASN A 198 -53.13 51.13 21.92
N SER A 199 -54.14 50.66 22.64
CA SER A 199 -54.36 49.23 22.93
C SER A 199 -54.54 48.38 21.66
N ALA A 200 -55.32 48.86 20.69
CA ALA A 200 -55.56 48.12 19.44
C ALA A 200 -54.26 47.85 18.64
N ARG A 201 -53.29 48.78 18.71
CA ARG A 201 -51.97 48.59 18.09
C ARG A 201 -51.10 47.62 18.88
N ALA A 202 -51.13 47.67 20.21
CA ALA A 202 -50.40 46.74 21.06
C ALA A 202 -50.87 45.29 20.81
N ASP A 203 -52.18 45.03 20.82
CA ASP A 203 -52.75 43.70 20.58
C ASP A 203 -52.35 43.12 19.22
N LYS A 204 -52.25 43.97 18.18
CA LYS A 204 -51.81 43.54 16.85
C LYS A 204 -50.34 43.13 16.85
N LEU A 205 -49.48 43.93 17.49
CA LEU A 205 -48.04 43.65 17.58
C LEU A 205 -47.75 42.42 18.45
N GLU A 206 -48.56 42.16 19.48
CA GLU A 206 -48.45 40.95 20.32
C GLU A 206 -48.68 39.66 19.50
N ARG A 207 -49.68 39.64 18.62
CA ARG A 207 -49.91 38.50 17.72
C ARG A 207 -48.74 38.29 16.75
N GLU A 208 -48.12 39.37 16.28
CA GLU A 208 -46.95 39.31 15.41
C GLU A 208 -45.71 38.82 16.18
N LEU A 209 -45.53 39.27 17.42
CA LEU A 209 -44.49 38.83 18.34
C LEU A 209 -44.60 37.33 18.60
N GLU A 210 -45.80 36.83 18.89
CA GLU A 210 -46.04 35.41 19.17
C GLU A 210 -45.62 34.52 17.99
N GLY A 211 -45.94 34.93 16.76
CA GLY A 211 -45.49 34.25 15.55
C GLY A 211 -43.97 34.28 15.35
N ARG A 212 -43.31 35.39 15.68
CA ARG A 212 -41.84 35.50 15.61
C ARG A 212 -41.13 34.73 16.71
N GLN A 213 -41.72 34.66 17.91
CA GLN A 213 -41.22 33.87 19.02
C GLN A 213 -41.25 32.37 18.68
N ALA A 214 -42.35 31.88 18.10
CA ALA A 214 -42.46 30.48 17.67
C ALA A 214 -41.40 30.10 16.62
N LEU A 215 -41.09 31.00 15.68
CA LEU A 215 -40.03 30.79 14.70
C LEU A 215 -38.63 30.82 15.33
N LEU A 216 -38.39 31.70 16.30
CA LEU A 216 -37.15 31.76 17.07
C LEU A 216 -36.93 30.47 17.85
N ASP A 217 -37.96 29.96 18.53
CA ASP A 217 -37.89 28.72 19.30
C ASP A 217 -37.58 27.50 18.41
N GLN A 218 -38.15 27.46 17.20
CA GLN A 218 -37.83 26.44 16.21
C GLN A 218 -36.38 26.55 15.71
N ALA A 219 -35.90 27.77 15.45
CA ALA A 219 -34.52 27.99 15.02
C ALA A 219 -33.52 27.61 16.13
N LEU A 220 -33.82 27.89 17.40
CA LEU A 220 -33.00 27.51 18.55
C LEU A 220 -32.92 26.00 18.73
N LYS A 221 -34.04 25.27 18.55
CA LYS A 221 -34.05 23.80 18.55
C LYS A 221 -33.17 23.22 17.45
N GLY A 222 -33.29 23.70 16.22
CA GLY A 222 -32.44 23.25 15.12
C GLY A 222 -30.96 23.52 15.37
N LEU A 223 -30.61 24.60 16.07
CA LEU A 223 -29.23 24.92 16.43
C LEU A 223 -28.64 23.98 17.49
N GLN A 224 -29.47 23.45 18.40
CA GLN A 224 -29.07 22.44 19.37
C GLN A 224 -28.78 21.09 18.71
N GLU A 225 -29.51 20.75 17.65
CA GLU A 225 -29.31 19.51 16.86
C GLU A 225 -27.99 19.49 16.07
N PHE A 226 -27.41 20.65 15.74
CA PHE A 226 -26.06 20.74 15.16
C PHE A 226 -24.92 20.54 16.19
N GLY A 227 -25.25 20.47 17.49
CA GLY A 227 -24.26 20.45 18.58
C GLY A 227 -24.22 19.16 19.40
N GLY A 228 -25.13 18.21 19.18
CA GLY A 228 -25.16 16.88 19.81
C GLY A 228 -24.74 15.78 18.84
#